data_AF-A0A935KL95-F1
#
_entry.id   AF-A0A935KL95-F1
#
_cell.length_a   1.000
_cell.length_b   1.000
_cell.length_c   1.000
_cell.angle_alpha   90.00
_cell.angle_beta   90.00
_cell.angle_gamma   90.00
#
_symmetry.space_group_name_H-M   'P 1'
#
loop_
_entity.id
_entity.type
_entity.pdbx_description
1 polymer ?
#
loop_
_entity_poly.entity_id
_entity_poly.type
_entity_poly.pdbx_seq_one_letter_code
_entity_poly.pdbx_strand_id
1 'polypeptide(L)'
;MKYVFVLAFAILTHHGKAQLTNEAQPEPEKTEAVFTPGFSLANLNIPGHDKGKKDVLLGQRKWKISSNHIWTGGLVFLAGAAKGFNETLQFHWKEFRRQFPQANAQWFNPTLSWKNKYKNGDPDAGAKFFGSTSVFIMFTDQYHLNNFINRAAWGTALVIKIGEGKKPFKQYLLDFLYYGLCHQAGFAATYYPFSKYKGK
;
A
#
# COMPACT_ATOMS: atom_id res chain seq x y z
N MET A 1 -10.18 -19.74 14.00
CA MET A 1 -9.48 -18.67 13.26
C MET A 1 -9.05 -17.54 14.20
N LYS A 2 -8.16 -17.80 15.18
CA LYS A 2 -7.76 -16.81 16.21
C LYS A 2 -6.32 -16.27 16.07
N TYR A 3 -5.55 -16.72 15.07
CA TYR A 3 -4.09 -16.52 15.07
C TYR A 3 -3.51 -15.76 13.87
N VAL A 4 -4.35 -15.20 12.98
CA VAL A 4 -3.84 -14.49 11.79
C VAL A 4 -3.46 -13.02 12.09
N PHE A 5 -3.82 -12.48 13.28
CA PHE A 5 -3.62 -11.06 13.60
C PHE A 5 -2.30 -10.69 14.30
N VAL A 6 -1.48 -11.65 14.75
CA VAL A 6 -0.30 -11.35 15.61
C VAL A 6 0.98 -11.08 14.81
N LEU A 7 1.07 -11.44 13.53
CA LEU A 7 2.35 -11.41 12.80
C LEU A 7 2.73 -10.02 12.23
N ALA A 8 1.82 -9.05 12.19
CA ALA A 8 2.06 -7.76 11.55
C ALA A 8 2.85 -6.73 12.41
N PHE A 9 3.09 -7.02 13.70
CA PHE A 9 3.70 -6.04 14.63
C PHE A 9 5.21 -6.26 14.88
N ALA A 10 5.79 -7.37 14.43
CA ALA A 10 7.17 -7.74 14.78
C ALA A 10 8.27 -7.27 13.81
N ILE A 11 7.92 -6.65 12.67
CA ILE A 11 8.90 -6.32 11.61
C ILE A 11 9.42 -4.87 11.71
N LEU A 12 8.90 -4.07 12.65
CA LEU A 12 9.22 -2.63 12.76
C LEU A 12 10.35 -2.26 13.75
N THR A 13 11.06 -3.22 14.36
CA THR A 13 12.07 -2.94 15.40
C THR A 13 13.51 -3.35 15.07
N HIS A 14 13.83 -3.66 13.82
CA HIS A 14 15.22 -3.88 13.41
C HIS A 14 15.60 -2.95 12.27
N HIS A 15 16.54 -2.03 12.55
CA HIS A 15 17.44 -1.23 11.72
C HIS A 15 17.59 0.15 12.41
N GLY A 16 18.76 0.72 12.65
CA GLY A 16 20.15 0.33 12.56
C GLY A 16 20.92 1.46 13.24
N LYS A 17 21.97 1.14 14.01
CA LYS A 17 22.88 2.16 14.54
C LYS A 17 23.87 2.52 13.43
N ALA A 18 23.62 3.62 12.72
CA ALA A 18 24.66 4.27 11.93
C ALA A 18 25.21 5.44 12.77
N GLN A 19 26.46 5.32 13.20
CA GLN A 19 27.20 6.39 13.86
C GLN A 19 27.53 7.48 12.83
N LEU A 20 27.15 8.71 13.11
CA LEU A 20 27.59 9.89 12.37
C LEU A 20 28.94 10.32 12.93
N THR A 21 30.03 10.04 12.22
CA THR A 21 31.34 10.65 12.48
C THR A 21 31.46 11.91 11.63
N ASN A 22 31.61 13.06 12.29
CA ASN A 22 31.91 14.35 11.67
C ASN A 22 33.40 14.45 11.33
N GLU A 23 33.87 13.67 10.37
CA GLU A 23 35.20 13.88 9.78
C GLU A 23 35.04 14.61 8.44
N ALA A 24 35.72 15.75 8.32
CA ALA A 24 35.74 16.55 7.10
C ALA A 24 36.45 15.76 5.99
N GLN A 25 35.74 15.53 4.88
CA GLN A 25 36.31 14.92 3.68
C GLN A 25 37.32 15.89 3.02
N PRO A 26 38.50 15.42 2.57
CA PRO A 26 39.45 16.27 1.84
C PRO A 26 38.87 16.71 0.50
N GLU A 27 39.18 17.95 0.08
CA GLU A 27 38.69 18.51 -1.18
C GLU A 27 39.17 17.69 -2.38
N PRO A 28 38.28 17.45 -3.38
CA PRO A 28 38.64 16.70 -4.57
C PRO A 28 39.63 17.47 -5.44
N GLU A 29 40.74 16.80 -5.76
CA GLU A 29 41.77 17.25 -6.69
C GLU A 29 41.16 17.53 -8.07
N LYS A 30 41.37 18.74 -8.60
CA LYS A 30 40.84 19.18 -9.90
C LYS A 30 41.52 18.42 -11.04
N THR A 31 40.88 17.37 -11.54
CA THR A 31 41.31 16.66 -12.74
C THR A 31 40.81 17.40 -13.97
N GLU A 32 41.71 17.93 -14.79
CA GLU A 32 41.35 18.54 -16.08
C GLU A 32 40.82 17.47 -17.04
N ALA A 33 39.60 17.67 -17.54
CA ALA A 33 38.96 16.74 -18.46
C ALA A 33 39.60 16.84 -19.85
N VAL A 34 40.48 15.91 -20.18
CA VAL A 34 41.03 15.75 -21.54
C VAL A 34 39.92 15.22 -22.46
N PHE A 35 39.37 16.10 -23.31
CA PHE A 35 38.40 15.72 -24.32
C PHE A 35 39.13 15.00 -25.48
N THR A 36 38.92 13.69 -25.61
CA THR A 36 39.33 12.92 -26.77
C THR A 36 38.20 12.90 -27.80
N PRO A 37 38.31 13.61 -28.95
CA PRO A 37 37.30 13.54 -29.98
C PRO A 37 37.38 12.17 -30.66
N GLY A 38 36.41 11.30 -30.38
CA GLY A 38 36.38 9.95 -30.94
C GLY A 38 35.57 8.93 -30.15
N PHE A 39 35.09 9.26 -28.95
CA PHE A 39 34.24 8.36 -28.18
C PHE A 39 32.82 8.30 -28.75
N SER A 40 32.60 7.39 -29.71
CA SER A 40 31.27 7.00 -30.14
C SER A 40 30.70 5.97 -29.18
N LEU A 41 29.55 6.27 -28.56
CA LEU A 41 28.78 5.32 -27.77
C LEU A 41 28.39 4.05 -28.56
N ALA A 42 28.46 4.09 -29.89
CA ALA A 42 28.18 2.94 -30.75
C ALA A 42 29.24 1.83 -30.66
N ASN A 43 30.46 2.13 -30.24
CA ASN A 43 31.57 1.18 -30.19
C ASN A 43 31.84 0.64 -28.78
N LEU A 44 31.04 1.04 -27.78
CA LEU A 44 31.17 0.55 -26.42
C LEU A 44 30.54 -0.84 -26.32
N ASN A 45 31.34 -1.88 -26.55
CA ASN A 45 30.93 -3.26 -26.35
C ASN A 45 30.88 -3.57 -24.84
N ILE A 46 29.79 -3.16 -24.17
CA ILE A 46 29.54 -3.49 -22.77
C ILE A 46 29.14 -4.96 -22.69
N PRO A 47 29.93 -5.84 -22.02
CA PRO A 47 29.56 -7.23 -21.83
C PRO A 47 28.22 -7.30 -21.06
N GLY A 48 27.16 -7.72 -21.74
CA GLY A 48 25.80 -7.81 -21.16
C GLY A 48 24.73 -6.96 -21.85
N HIS A 49 25.09 -6.05 -22.76
CA HIS A 49 24.12 -5.19 -23.45
C HIS A 49 23.30 -5.93 -24.54
N ASP A 50 23.67 -7.15 -24.90
CA ASP A 50 23.01 -7.91 -25.98
C ASP A 50 21.91 -8.88 -25.52
N LYS A 51 21.85 -9.19 -24.21
CA LYS A 51 20.78 -10.06 -23.67
C LYS A 51 19.42 -9.36 -23.59
N GLY A 52 19.41 -8.02 -23.57
CA GLY A 52 18.19 -7.23 -23.51
C GLY A 52 17.44 -7.09 -24.84
N LYS A 53 18.11 -7.27 -26.00
CA LYS A 53 17.48 -7.04 -27.30
C LYS A 53 16.74 -8.26 -27.85
N LYS A 54 17.16 -9.48 -27.53
CA LYS A 54 16.50 -10.71 -28.01
C LYS A 54 15.21 -11.03 -27.24
N ASP A 55 15.17 -10.74 -25.95
CA ASP A 55 13.97 -10.96 -25.12
C ASP A 55 12.87 -9.91 -25.36
N VAL A 56 13.24 -8.75 -25.93
CA VAL A 56 12.32 -7.69 -26.34
C VAL A 56 11.64 -8.02 -27.69
N LEU A 57 12.22 -8.91 -28.49
CA LEU A 57 11.74 -9.10 -29.86
C LEU A 57 10.47 -9.95 -29.97
N LEU A 58 10.22 -10.97 -29.15
CA LEU A 58 9.05 -11.83 -29.36
C LEU A 58 8.57 -12.50 -28.06
N GLY A 59 7.50 -11.97 -27.45
CA GLY A 59 6.33 -12.74 -26.97
C GLY A 59 6.49 -13.96 -26.04
N GLN A 60 7.66 -14.29 -25.49
CA GLN A 60 7.91 -15.61 -24.89
C GLN A 60 8.13 -15.66 -23.38
N ARG A 61 8.05 -14.53 -22.66
CA ARG A 61 7.97 -14.61 -21.20
C ARG A 61 6.59 -15.12 -20.78
N LYS A 62 6.51 -16.41 -20.43
CA LYS A 62 5.33 -16.99 -19.77
C LYS A 62 5.01 -16.16 -18.52
N TRP A 63 3.75 -15.82 -18.33
CA TRP A 63 3.31 -15.17 -17.10
C TRP A 63 3.57 -16.10 -15.92
N LYS A 64 4.28 -15.61 -14.92
CA LYS A 64 4.66 -16.35 -13.71
C LYS A 64 4.49 -15.43 -12.52
N ILE A 65 3.94 -15.98 -11.44
CA ILE A 65 3.84 -15.29 -10.16
C ILE A 65 5.25 -15.13 -9.61
N SER A 66 5.72 -13.88 -9.54
CA SER A 66 6.97 -13.51 -8.88
C SER A 66 6.72 -13.03 -7.46
N SER A 67 7.78 -12.83 -6.68
CA SER A 67 7.68 -12.25 -5.33
C SER A 67 6.93 -10.91 -5.32
N ASN A 68 7.14 -10.06 -6.32
CA ASN A 68 6.40 -8.81 -6.45
C ASN A 68 4.91 -9.04 -6.65
N HIS A 69 4.49 -10.08 -7.39
CA HIS A 69 3.06 -10.39 -7.52
C HIS A 69 2.46 -10.81 -6.18
N ILE A 70 3.21 -11.51 -5.34
CA ILE A 70 2.78 -11.89 -3.99
C ILE A 70 2.66 -10.65 -3.11
N TRP A 71 3.68 -9.78 -3.09
CA TRP A 71 3.65 -8.54 -2.29
C TRP A 71 2.54 -7.58 -2.74
N THR A 72 2.45 -7.29 -4.04
CA THR A 72 1.38 -6.46 -4.60
C THR A 72 0.02 -7.11 -4.36
N GLY A 73 -0.12 -8.42 -4.55
CA GLY A 73 -1.37 -9.14 -4.29
C GLY A 73 -1.80 -9.04 -2.83
N GLY A 74 -0.87 -9.18 -1.89
CA GLY A 74 -1.12 -9.01 -0.46
C GLY A 74 -1.54 -7.57 -0.10
N LEU A 75 -0.87 -6.56 -0.66
CA LEU A 75 -1.26 -5.15 -0.48
C LEU A 75 -2.65 -4.87 -1.05
N VAL A 76 -2.95 -5.37 -2.26
CA VAL A 76 -4.25 -5.18 -2.91
C VAL A 76 -5.36 -5.92 -2.16
N PHE A 77 -5.07 -7.11 -1.61
CA PHE A 77 -5.96 -7.80 -0.68
C PHE A 77 -6.23 -6.97 0.58
N LEU A 78 -5.19 -6.41 1.20
CA LEU A 78 -5.34 -5.52 2.36
C LEU A 78 -6.17 -4.28 2.03
N ALA A 79 -5.99 -3.70 0.85
CA ALA A 79 -6.79 -2.59 0.37
C ALA A 79 -8.27 -2.97 0.28
N GLY A 80 -8.57 -4.13 -0.33
CA GLY A 80 -9.93 -4.67 -0.40
C GLY A 80 -10.54 -4.92 0.98
N ALA A 81 -9.77 -5.53 1.89
CA ALA A 81 -10.22 -5.81 3.25
C ALA A 81 -10.57 -4.53 4.03
N ALA A 82 -9.73 -3.49 3.94
CA ALA A 82 -10.00 -2.19 4.56
C ALA A 82 -11.26 -1.53 3.98
N LYS A 83 -11.45 -1.61 2.66
CA LYS A 83 -12.66 -1.10 1.98
C LYS A 83 -13.91 -1.86 2.40
N GLY A 84 -13.87 -3.19 2.40
CA GLY A 84 -14.98 -4.04 2.84
C GLY A 84 -15.34 -3.80 4.29
N PHE A 85 -14.36 -3.56 5.16
CA PHE A 85 -14.60 -3.25 6.56
C PHE A 85 -15.28 -1.89 6.72
N ASN A 86 -14.90 -0.89 5.93
CA ASN A 86 -15.61 0.40 5.90
C ASN A 86 -17.07 0.28 5.46
N GLU A 87 -17.37 -0.56 4.49
CA GLU A 87 -18.75 -0.80 4.06
C GLU A 87 -19.54 -1.60 5.10
N THR A 88 -18.90 -2.54 5.80
CA THR A 88 -19.51 -3.20 6.97
C THR A 88 -19.90 -2.19 8.04
N LEU A 89 -18.99 -1.27 8.41
CA LEU A 89 -19.29 -0.28 9.44
C LEU A 89 -20.38 0.72 9.02
N GLN A 90 -20.46 1.06 7.73
CA GLN A 90 -21.49 1.98 7.23
C GLN A 90 -22.86 1.33 7.06
N PHE A 91 -22.92 0.12 6.49
CA PHE A 91 -24.19 -0.49 6.06
C PHE A 91 -24.67 -1.62 6.96
N HIS A 92 -23.77 -2.24 7.72
CA HIS A 92 -24.04 -3.43 8.55
C HIS A 92 -23.58 -3.21 10.01
N TRP A 93 -23.73 -1.97 10.51
CA TRP A 93 -23.32 -1.61 11.88
C TRP A 93 -24.01 -2.49 12.94
N LYS A 94 -25.31 -2.77 12.77
CA LYS A 94 -26.09 -3.57 13.74
C LYS A 94 -25.52 -4.98 13.86
N GLU A 95 -25.21 -5.59 12.73
CA GLU A 95 -24.65 -6.93 12.62
C GLU A 95 -23.22 -6.98 13.17
N PHE A 96 -22.40 -5.98 12.86
CA PHE A 96 -21.07 -5.81 13.45
C PHE A 96 -21.16 -5.68 14.96
N ARG A 97 -22.02 -4.79 15.47
CA ARG A 97 -22.18 -4.53 16.90
C ARG A 97 -22.67 -5.76 17.67
N ARG A 98 -23.54 -6.57 17.05
CA ARG A 98 -24.02 -7.83 17.63
C ARG A 98 -22.90 -8.86 17.79
N GLN A 99 -21.98 -8.94 16.82
CA GLN A 99 -20.83 -9.84 16.92
C GLN A 99 -19.74 -9.29 17.86
N PHE A 100 -19.62 -7.96 17.95
CA PHE A 100 -18.63 -7.26 18.77
C PHE A 100 -19.32 -6.29 19.75
N PRO A 101 -20.03 -6.78 20.77
CA PRO A 101 -20.80 -5.96 21.71
C PRO A 101 -19.92 -5.12 22.65
N GLN A 102 -18.61 -5.29 22.62
CA GLN A 102 -17.65 -4.44 23.36
C GLN A 102 -16.89 -3.44 22.47
N ALA A 103 -17.07 -3.47 21.14
CA ALA A 103 -16.47 -2.48 20.24
C ALA A 103 -16.88 -1.04 20.63
N ASN A 104 -15.92 -0.12 20.72
CA ASN A 104 -16.24 1.27 21.05
C ASN A 104 -17.00 1.94 19.89
N ALA A 105 -18.29 2.25 20.10
CA ALA A 105 -19.10 2.92 19.09
C ALA A 105 -18.54 4.28 18.69
N GLN A 106 -17.87 4.99 19.60
CA GLN A 106 -17.24 6.27 19.30
C GLN A 106 -16.05 6.13 18.33
N TRP A 107 -15.47 4.94 18.18
CA TRP A 107 -14.38 4.69 17.22
C TRP A 107 -14.87 3.99 15.95
N PHE A 108 -15.76 3.00 16.10
CA PHE A 108 -16.16 2.11 15.00
C PHE A 108 -17.45 2.53 14.29
N ASN A 109 -18.37 3.27 14.92
CA ASN A 109 -19.63 3.65 14.28
C ASN A 109 -19.47 4.95 13.49
N PRO A 110 -19.51 4.93 12.14
CA PRO A 110 -19.30 6.13 11.34
C PRO A 110 -20.34 7.23 11.58
N THR A 111 -21.53 6.90 12.09
CA THR A 111 -22.56 7.91 12.41
C THR A 111 -22.21 8.74 13.66
N LEU A 112 -21.30 8.25 14.50
CA LEU A 112 -20.85 8.90 15.73
C LEU A 112 -19.38 9.35 15.64
N SER A 113 -18.52 8.48 15.10
CA SER A 113 -17.07 8.60 15.17
C SER A 113 -16.51 9.76 14.35
N TRP A 114 -17.22 10.21 13.31
CA TRP A 114 -16.78 11.33 12.47
C TRP A 114 -16.55 12.63 13.26
N LYS A 115 -17.20 12.77 14.42
CA LYS A 115 -17.05 13.94 15.31
C LYS A 115 -15.70 13.96 16.02
N ASN A 116 -14.99 12.84 16.11
CA ASN A 116 -13.72 12.73 16.83
C ASN A 116 -12.60 13.60 16.28
N LYS A 117 -12.73 14.06 15.04
CA LYS A 117 -11.78 15.02 14.46
C LYS A 117 -11.93 16.45 14.98
N TYR A 118 -12.99 16.73 15.74
CA TYR A 118 -13.27 18.08 16.26
C TYR A 118 -13.14 18.16 17.77
N LYS A 119 -12.81 19.35 18.30
CA LYS A 119 -12.78 19.61 19.74
C LYS A 119 -14.18 19.41 20.32
N ASN A 120 -14.28 18.68 21.43
CA ASN A 120 -15.55 18.36 22.09
C ASN A 120 -16.62 17.72 21.18
N GLY A 121 -16.23 17.21 20.00
CA GLY A 121 -17.16 16.69 18.99
C GLY A 121 -17.94 17.76 18.21
N ASP A 122 -17.52 19.02 18.31
CA ASP A 122 -18.18 20.18 17.72
C ASP A 122 -17.37 20.75 16.53
N PRO A 123 -17.88 20.70 15.29
CA PRO A 123 -17.24 21.29 14.12
C PRO A 123 -16.86 22.77 14.29
N ASP A 124 -17.67 23.55 15.00
CA ASP A 124 -17.47 24.99 15.16
C ASP A 124 -16.35 25.31 16.15
N ALA A 125 -16.04 24.37 17.06
CA ALA A 125 -14.88 24.46 17.97
C ALA A 125 -13.54 24.14 17.27
N GLY A 126 -13.58 23.69 16.02
CA GLY A 126 -12.41 23.42 15.19
C GLY A 126 -11.74 22.07 15.46
N ALA A 127 -10.55 21.88 14.88
CA ALA A 127 -9.82 20.61 14.88
C ALA A 127 -9.40 20.17 16.30
N LYS A 128 -9.63 18.89 16.64
CA LYS A 128 -9.31 18.32 17.96
C LYS A 128 -7.82 18.43 18.29
N PHE A 129 -6.99 18.12 17.31
CA PHE A 129 -5.53 18.29 17.34
C PHE A 129 -5.05 18.70 15.93
N PHE A 130 -3.79 19.14 15.82
CA PHE A 130 -3.21 19.56 14.54
C PHE A 130 -3.40 18.47 13.47
N GLY A 131 -3.96 18.84 12.32
CA GLY A 131 -4.19 17.91 11.21
C GLY A 131 -5.32 16.90 11.40
N SER A 132 -6.04 16.87 12.53
CA SER A 132 -7.14 15.92 12.77
C SER A 132 -8.29 16.03 11.76
N THR A 133 -8.49 17.19 11.12
CA THR A 133 -9.47 17.41 10.05
C THR A 133 -8.86 17.29 8.64
N SER A 134 -7.57 16.97 8.52
CA SER A 134 -6.83 16.92 7.25
C SER A 134 -5.87 15.71 7.20
N VAL A 135 -4.56 15.93 7.35
CA VAL A 135 -3.51 14.91 7.10
C VAL A 135 -3.53 13.80 8.15
N PHE A 136 -3.85 14.14 9.40
CA PHE A 136 -3.86 13.20 10.54
C PHE A 136 -5.26 12.69 10.90
N ILE A 137 -6.21 12.78 9.96
CA ILE A 137 -7.58 12.32 10.15
C ILE A 137 -7.68 10.81 10.37
N MET A 138 -6.71 10.02 9.90
CA MET A 138 -6.68 8.57 10.10
C MET A 138 -6.60 8.14 11.58
N PHE A 139 -6.21 9.03 12.49
CA PHE A 139 -6.15 8.76 13.93
C PHE A 139 -7.45 9.12 14.68
N THR A 140 -8.48 9.59 13.97
CA THR A 140 -9.71 10.08 14.60
C THR A 140 -10.79 9.02 14.71
N ASP A 141 -10.88 8.11 13.74
CA ASP A 141 -11.83 7.00 13.75
C ASP A 141 -11.43 5.87 12.80
N GLN A 142 -12.12 4.74 12.92
CA GLN A 142 -11.87 3.55 12.10
C GLN A 142 -12.15 3.79 10.62
N TYR A 143 -13.14 4.64 10.28
CA TYR A 143 -13.53 4.88 8.90
C TYR A 143 -12.40 5.56 8.12
N HIS A 144 -11.83 6.61 8.70
CA HIS A 144 -10.70 7.33 8.12
C HIS A 144 -9.41 6.50 8.15
N LEU A 145 -9.18 5.70 9.20
CA LEU A 145 -8.04 4.78 9.25
C LEU A 145 -8.09 3.76 8.09
N ASN A 146 -9.23 3.12 7.87
CA ASN A 146 -9.40 2.16 6.78
C ASN A 146 -9.26 2.83 5.39
N ASN A 147 -9.75 4.05 5.22
CA ASN A 147 -9.55 4.80 3.97
C ASN A 147 -8.07 5.12 3.73
N PHE A 148 -7.33 5.47 4.79
CA PHE A 148 -5.89 5.64 4.70
C PHE A 148 -5.18 4.34 4.34
N ILE A 149 -5.48 3.23 5.03
CA ILE A 149 -4.91 1.90 4.73
C ILE A 149 -5.17 1.51 3.28
N ASN A 150 -6.41 1.67 2.80
CA ASN A 150 -6.78 1.35 1.43
C ASN A 150 -5.95 2.16 0.41
N ARG A 151 -5.86 3.48 0.59
CA ARG A 151 -5.11 4.37 -0.31
C ARG A 151 -3.62 4.12 -0.25
N ALA A 152 -3.06 3.93 0.94
CA ALA A 152 -1.65 3.63 1.15
C ALA A 152 -1.27 2.30 0.50
N ALA A 153 -2.08 1.25 0.70
CA ALA A 153 -1.84 -0.05 0.11
C ALA A 153 -1.89 -0.03 -1.43
N TRP A 154 -2.88 0.66 -2.02
CA TRP A 154 -2.93 0.89 -3.47
C TRP A 154 -1.73 1.70 -3.99
N GLY A 155 -1.35 2.75 -3.27
CA GLY A 155 -0.18 3.57 -3.62
C GLY A 155 1.13 2.76 -3.60
N THR A 156 1.37 1.99 -2.53
CA THR A 156 2.55 1.11 -2.44
C THR A 156 2.54 0.02 -3.50
N ALA A 157 1.37 -0.59 -3.77
CA ALA A 157 1.20 -1.55 -4.84
C ALA A 157 1.59 -0.95 -6.21
N LEU A 158 1.14 0.28 -6.50
CA LEU A 158 1.48 0.99 -7.73
C LEU A 158 2.99 1.27 -7.84
N VAL A 159 3.63 1.74 -6.76
CA VAL A 159 5.07 2.02 -6.73
C VAL A 159 5.88 0.76 -7.06
N ILE A 160 5.53 -0.39 -6.49
CA ILE A 160 6.18 -1.67 -6.80
C ILE A 160 6.05 -1.99 -8.30
N LYS A 161 4.85 -1.80 -8.88
CA LYS A 161 4.59 -2.13 -10.29
C LYS A 161 5.30 -1.21 -11.27
N ILE A 162 5.43 0.08 -10.95
CA ILE A 162 6.23 1.02 -11.76
C ILE A 162 7.68 0.55 -11.84
N GLY A 163 8.23 0.01 -10.76
CA GLY A 163 9.58 -0.53 -10.71
C GLY A 163 9.85 -1.79 -11.56
N GLU A 164 8.81 -2.47 -12.07
CA GLU A 164 8.97 -3.72 -12.86
C GLU A 164 9.27 -3.50 -14.35
N GLY A 165 9.19 -2.27 -14.83
CA GLY A 165 9.39 -1.95 -16.24
C GLY A 165 8.24 -2.38 -17.16
N LYS A 166 8.47 -2.31 -18.48
CA LYS A 166 7.45 -2.58 -19.50
C LYS A 166 7.24 -4.08 -19.69
N LYS A 167 5.98 -4.49 -19.81
CA LYS A 167 5.56 -5.87 -20.09
C LYS A 167 4.72 -5.95 -21.37
N PRO A 168 4.59 -7.13 -21.99
CA PRO A 168 3.60 -7.37 -23.03
C PRO A 168 2.18 -7.14 -22.50
N PHE A 169 1.29 -6.58 -23.32
CA PHE A 169 -0.10 -6.25 -22.94
C PHE A 169 -0.86 -7.40 -22.27
N LYS A 170 -0.71 -8.64 -22.77
CA LYS A 170 -1.35 -9.83 -22.19
C LYS A 170 -0.99 -10.04 -20.71
N GLN A 171 0.24 -9.69 -20.30
CA GLN A 171 0.65 -9.81 -18.90
C GLN A 171 -0.01 -8.74 -18.03
N TYR A 172 -0.24 -7.52 -18.55
CA TYR A 172 -1.01 -6.50 -17.83
C TYR A 172 -2.47 -6.94 -17.61
N LEU A 173 -3.08 -7.61 -18.59
CA LEU A 173 -4.42 -8.17 -18.43
C LEU A 173 -4.46 -9.25 -17.34
N LEU A 174 -3.48 -10.17 -17.33
CA LEU A 174 -3.38 -11.20 -16.29
C LEU A 174 -3.11 -10.59 -14.91
N ASP A 175 -2.23 -9.60 -14.81
CA ASP A 175 -1.96 -8.83 -13.60
C ASP A 175 -3.26 -8.16 -13.10
N PHE A 176 -4.03 -7.52 -13.99
CA PHE A 176 -5.31 -6.90 -13.65
C PHE A 176 -6.31 -7.91 -13.07
N LEU A 177 -6.49 -9.06 -13.72
CA LEU A 177 -7.38 -10.11 -13.23
C LEU A 177 -6.93 -10.65 -11.87
N TYR A 178 -5.63 -10.93 -11.73
CA TYR A 178 -5.05 -11.42 -10.48
C TYR A 178 -5.24 -10.43 -9.33
N TYR A 179 -4.91 -9.16 -9.51
CA TYR A 179 -5.07 -8.14 -8.47
C TYR A 179 -6.55 -7.81 -8.20
N GLY A 180 -7.41 -7.85 -9.23
CA GLY A 180 -8.86 -7.74 -9.06
C GLY A 180 -9.41 -8.83 -8.15
N LEU A 181 -8.97 -10.09 -8.34
CA LEU A 181 -9.31 -11.21 -7.47
C LEU A 181 -8.77 -11.03 -6.05
N CYS A 182 -7.52 -10.59 -5.89
CA CYS A 182 -6.97 -10.29 -4.57
C CYS A 182 -7.80 -9.23 -3.82
N HIS A 183 -8.14 -8.14 -4.49
CA HIS A 183 -8.96 -7.06 -3.91
C HIS A 183 -10.34 -7.58 -3.53
N GLN A 184 -11.00 -8.30 -4.44
CA GLN A 184 -12.34 -8.85 -4.20
C GLN A 184 -12.34 -9.86 -3.07
N ALA A 185 -11.30 -10.70 -2.96
CA ALA A 185 -11.14 -11.65 -1.87
C ALA A 185 -10.99 -10.93 -0.52
N GLY A 186 -10.17 -9.87 -0.46
CA GLY A 186 -10.03 -9.04 0.74
C GLY A 186 -11.34 -8.39 1.16
N PHE A 187 -12.04 -7.76 0.21
CA PHE A 187 -13.34 -7.15 0.45
C PHE A 187 -14.36 -8.17 0.94
N ALA A 188 -14.48 -9.31 0.26
CA ALA A 188 -15.39 -10.38 0.62
C ALA A 188 -15.15 -10.90 2.04
N ALA A 189 -13.88 -10.99 2.47
CA ALA A 189 -13.50 -11.47 3.79
C ALA A 189 -13.99 -10.57 4.93
N THR A 190 -14.15 -9.27 4.72
CA THR A 190 -14.56 -8.32 5.76
C THR A 190 -15.99 -7.80 5.60
N TYR A 191 -16.60 -7.98 4.43
CA TYR A 191 -17.96 -7.52 4.14
C TYR A 191 -19.03 -8.61 4.25
N TYR A 192 -18.85 -9.73 3.55
CA TYR A 192 -19.89 -10.77 3.46
C TYR A 192 -20.25 -11.49 4.76
N PRO A 193 -19.35 -11.65 5.76
CA PRO A 193 -19.74 -12.17 7.06
C PRO A 193 -20.84 -11.37 7.76
N PHE A 194 -20.98 -10.08 7.43
CA PHE A 194 -21.97 -9.18 8.03
C PHE A 194 -23.18 -8.98 7.12
N SER A 195 -23.01 -8.96 5.79
CA SER A 195 -24.14 -8.74 4.87
C SER A 195 -25.13 -9.91 4.79
N LYS A 196 -24.68 -11.15 5.05
CA LYS A 196 -25.55 -12.34 5.06
C LYS A 196 -26.40 -12.45 6.31
N TYR A 197 -26.06 -11.70 7.37
CA TYR A 197 -26.77 -11.76 8.65
C TYR A 197 -27.96 -10.80 8.64
N LYS A 198 -28.91 -10.98 7.70
CA LYS A 198 -30.22 -10.33 7.79
C LYS A 198 -30.97 -11.00 8.93
N GLY A 199 -31.14 -10.30 10.05
CA GLY A 199 -31.87 -10.81 11.21
C GLY A 199 -33.24 -11.36 10.80
N LYS A 200 -33.54 -12.59 11.26
CA LYS A 200 -34.90 -12.97 11.62
C LYS A 200 -35.25 -12.30 12.95
#